data_AF-A0A0W4ZLR0-F1
#
_entry.id   AF-A0A0W4ZLR0-F1
#
_cell.length_a   1.000
_cell.length_b   1.000
_cell.length_c   1.000
_cell.angle_alpha   90.00
_cell.angle_beta   90.00
_cell.angle_gamma   90.00
#
_symmetry.space_group_name_H-M   'P 1'
#
loop_
_entity.id
_entity.type
_entity.pdbx_description
1 polymer ?
#
loop_
_entity_poly.entity_id
_entity_poly.type
_entity_poly.pdbx_seq_one_letter_code
_entity_poly.pdbx_strand_id
1 'polypeptide(L)'
;MIYQYRKAINLQLLRNHGKRRLNNMFINGSDNKLELKTRDEDFSAPIWRNSVLFLFSVFTIYKIDEWYGLHHEGQGFFTRIIEYFKNKDNYTEIHIESLKKISELAKERLNQQDSKRIPIYRLKFPEQLNQGSSYNLIPGTEIDLSQYDIKTDIDNNNSSPQSS
;
A
#
# COMPACT_ATOMS: atom_id res chain seq x y z
N MET A 1 -11.05 -13.94 27.23
CA MET A 1 -12.29 -13.62 26.48
C MET A 1 -12.23 -12.14 26.12
N ILE A 2 -11.66 -11.76 24.98
CA ILE A 2 -12.25 -11.73 23.62
C ILE A 2 -13.50 -10.83 23.56
N TYR A 3 -13.28 -9.58 23.17
CA TYR A 3 -14.18 -8.75 22.33
C TYR A 3 -13.25 -7.88 21.48
N GLN A 4 -12.77 -8.35 20.32
CA GLN A 4 -13.37 -8.21 18.99
C GLN A 4 -13.79 -6.76 18.63
N TYR A 5 -12.88 -6.13 17.88
CA TYR A 5 -12.99 -5.01 16.94
C TYR A 5 -14.38 -4.51 16.52
N ARG A 6 -14.52 -3.18 16.45
CA ARG A 6 -15.19 -2.50 15.32
C ARG A 6 -14.84 -1.01 15.21
N LYS A 7 -13.59 -0.70 14.86
CA LYS A 7 -13.24 0.64 14.35
C LYS A 7 -13.56 0.68 12.86
N ALA A 8 -14.85 0.84 12.55
CA ALA A 8 -15.30 1.19 11.20
C ALA A 8 -14.89 2.65 10.93
N ILE A 9 -13.62 2.86 10.63
CA ILE A 9 -13.18 4.09 9.99
C ILE A 9 -13.82 4.10 8.62
N ASN A 10 -14.59 5.15 8.39
CA ASN A 10 -15.44 5.39 7.24
C ASN A 10 -14.62 5.35 5.93
N LEU A 11 -14.47 4.15 5.34
CA LEU A 11 -13.77 3.94 4.08
C LEU A 11 -14.47 4.64 2.89
N GLN A 12 -15.67 5.19 3.12
CA GLN A 12 -16.40 5.98 2.13
C GLN A 12 -15.85 7.40 1.97
N LEU A 13 -15.16 7.97 2.96
CA LEU A 13 -14.64 9.34 2.86
C LEU A 13 -13.34 9.44 2.05
N LEU A 14 -12.54 8.37 1.98
CA LEU A 14 -11.35 8.32 1.11
C LEU A 14 -11.63 7.85 -0.33
N ARG A 15 -12.86 7.42 -0.65
CA ARG A 15 -13.21 6.85 -1.97
C ARG A 15 -13.82 7.86 -2.94
N ASN A 16 -14.02 9.12 -2.54
CA ASN A 16 -14.76 10.09 -3.35
C ASN A 16 -13.90 11.12 -4.11
N HIS A 17 -12.56 11.04 -4.04
CA HIS A 17 -11.69 11.98 -4.76
C HIS A 17 -11.20 11.49 -6.15
N GLY A 18 -11.68 10.32 -6.62
CA GLY A 18 -11.16 9.66 -7.83
C GLY A 18 -12.18 9.38 -8.94
N LYS A 19 -13.30 10.11 -9.02
CA LYS A 19 -14.29 9.93 -10.10
C LYS A 19 -14.74 11.25 -10.72
N ARG A 20 -13.79 12.00 -11.31
CA ARG A 20 -14.14 12.91 -12.40
C ARG A 20 -14.24 12.07 -13.67
N ARG A 21 -15.47 11.97 -14.16
CA ARG A 21 -15.92 11.29 -15.38
C ARG A 21 -14.95 11.50 -16.55
N LEU A 22 -14.23 10.45 -16.94
CA LEU A 22 -13.74 10.28 -18.31
C LEU A 22 -14.84 9.57 -19.10
N ASN A 23 -15.89 10.31 -19.44
CA ASN A 23 -16.88 9.80 -20.38
C ASN A 23 -16.45 10.23 -21.79
N ASN A 24 -16.02 9.23 -22.55
CA ASN A 24 -16.14 9.15 -23.99
C ASN A 24 -15.43 10.26 -24.78
N MET A 25 -14.09 10.24 -24.76
CA MET A 25 -13.33 10.72 -25.92
C MET A 25 -13.22 9.54 -26.89
N PHE A 26 -14.30 9.33 -27.66
CA PHE A 26 -14.26 8.55 -28.88
C PHE A 26 -13.19 9.17 -29.76
N ILE A 27 -12.11 8.42 -30.01
CA ILE A 27 -11.15 8.71 -31.06
C ILE A 27 -11.85 8.33 -32.37
N ASN A 28 -12.70 9.22 -32.86
CA ASN A 28 -13.04 9.24 -34.27
C ASN A 28 -11.87 9.92 -34.97
N GLY A 29 -11.15 9.15 -35.78
CA GLY A 29 -10.20 9.69 -36.74
C GLY A 29 -10.92 10.68 -37.64
N SER A 30 -10.70 11.96 -37.41
CA SER A 30 -10.86 12.98 -38.42
C SER A 30 -9.49 13.58 -38.66
N ASP A 31 -9.08 13.51 -39.92
CA ASP A 31 -7.90 14.16 -40.50
C ASP A 31 -8.05 15.68 -40.42
N ASN A 32 -8.04 16.22 -39.20
CA ASN A 32 -7.97 17.65 -38.96
C ASN A 32 -6.49 17.98 -38.82
N LYS A 33 -5.87 18.17 -40.00
CA LYS A 33 -4.81 19.15 -40.28
C LYS A 33 -4.28 19.80 -38.99
N LEU A 34 -3.19 19.25 -38.46
CA LEU A 34 -2.33 19.87 -37.46
C LEU A 34 -1.77 21.16 -38.04
N GLU A 35 -2.59 22.21 -38.09
CA GLU A 35 -2.08 23.57 -38.04
C GLU A 35 -1.49 23.73 -36.65
N LEU A 36 -0.17 23.54 -36.60
CA LEU A 36 0.70 23.93 -35.51
C LEU A 36 0.64 25.47 -35.44
N LYS A 37 -0.52 25.99 -35.01
CA LYS A 37 -0.67 27.37 -34.58
C LYS A 37 0.14 27.43 -33.30
N THR A 38 1.41 27.77 -33.42
CA THR A 38 2.18 28.36 -32.33
C THR A 38 1.28 29.42 -31.75
N ARG A 39 0.66 29.11 -30.61
CA ARG A 39 0.00 30.12 -29.81
C ARG A 39 1.15 31.03 -29.42
N ASP A 40 1.24 32.17 -30.06
CA ASP A 40 2.12 33.24 -29.61
C ASP A 40 1.79 33.46 -28.13
N GLU A 41 2.69 33.01 -27.25
CA GLU A 41 2.52 33.13 -25.80
C GLU A 41 2.81 34.57 -25.42
N ASP A 42 1.89 35.45 -25.79
CA ASP A 42 1.95 36.83 -25.39
C ASP A 42 1.84 36.93 -23.87
N PHE A 43 2.51 37.93 -23.29
CA PHE A 43 2.39 38.28 -21.86
C PHE A 43 0.96 38.66 -21.45
N SER A 44 0.03 38.79 -22.42
CA SER A 44 -1.40 39.00 -22.20
C SER A 44 -2.17 37.69 -21.97
N ALA A 45 -1.51 36.53 -22.11
CA ALA A 45 -2.15 35.25 -21.85
C ALA A 45 -2.71 35.22 -20.42
N PRO A 46 -3.90 34.60 -20.20
CA PRO A 46 -4.54 34.56 -18.88
C PRO A 46 -3.63 34.02 -17.76
N ILE A 47 -2.67 33.15 -18.12
CA ILE A 47 -1.69 32.61 -17.17
C ILE A 47 -0.75 33.71 -16.63
N TRP A 48 -0.21 34.57 -17.48
CA TRP A 48 0.70 35.66 -17.09
C TRP A 48 -0.02 36.71 -16.25
N ARG A 49 -1.24 37.10 -16.64
CA ARG A 49 -2.05 38.03 -15.86
C ARG A 49 -2.35 37.50 -14.45
N ASN A 50 -2.73 36.22 -14.36
CA ASN A 50 -3.01 35.61 -13.07
C ASN A 50 -1.74 35.47 -12.22
N SER A 51 -0.59 35.15 -12.81
CA SER A 51 0.69 35.08 -12.11
C SER A 51 1.14 36.45 -11.58
N VAL A 52 1.00 37.52 -12.37
CA VAL A 52 1.33 38.89 -11.92
C VAL A 52 0.39 39.33 -10.79
N LEU A 53 -0.91 39.07 -10.91
CA LEU A 53 -1.88 39.36 -9.85
C LEU A 53 -1.59 38.56 -8.58
N PHE A 54 -1.20 37.29 -8.71
CA PHE A 54 -0.81 36.47 -7.57
C PHE A 54 0.44 37.02 -6.88
N LEU A 55 1.47 37.39 -7.64
CA LEU A 55 2.70 37.95 -7.10
C LEU A 55 2.44 39.30 -6.41
N PHE A 56 1.61 40.16 -7.00
CA PHE A 56 1.18 41.40 -6.38
C PHE A 56 0.37 41.14 -5.10
N SER A 57 -0.53 40.15 -5.10
CA SER A 57 -1.28 39.76 -3.91
C SER A 57 -0.38 39.26 -2.79
N VAL A 58 0.64 38.45 -3.09
CA VAL A 58 1.60 37.99 -2.09
C VAL A 58 2.42 39.17 -1.55
N PHE A 59 2.82 40.10 -2.41
CA PHE A 59 3.58 41.28 -2.02
C PHE A 59 2.78 42.23 -1.12
N THR A 60 1.52 42.52 -1.46
CA THR A 60 0.65 43.37 -0.62
C THR A 60 0.41 42.73 0.73
N ILE A 61 0.16 41.43 0.76
CA ILE A 61 0.01 40.64 1.98
C ILE A 61 1.27 40.72 2.84
N TYR A 62 2.45 40.55 2.26
CA TYR A 62 3.73 40.65 2.97
C TYR A 62 3.95 42.04 3.58
N LYS A 63 3.62 43.11 2.85
CA LYS A 63 3.76 44.48 3.36
C LYS A 63 2.77 44.81 4.47
N ILE A 64 1.55 44.27 4.38
CA ILE A 64 0.56 44.37 5.46
C ILE A 64 1.08 43.64 6.72
N ASP A 65 1.66 42.46 6.55
CA ASP A 65 2.23 41.68 7.67
C ASP A 65 3.41 42.40 8.34
N GLU A 66 4.32 42.99 7.55
CA GLU A 66 5.44 43.80 8.03
C GLU A 66 4.96 45.04 8.80
N TRP A 67 3.99 45.77 8.24
CA TRP A 67 3.39 46.94 8.90
C TRP A 67 2.69 46.55 10.21
N TYR A 68 1.96 45.44 10.20
CA TYR A 68 1.25 44.94 11.38
C TYR A 68 2.21 44.48 12.48
N GLY A 69 3.29 43.78 12.12
CA GLY A 69 4.32 43.32 13.06
C GLY A 69 5.07 44.47 13.73
N LEU A 70 5.25 45.61 13.05
CA LEU A 70 5.83 46.83 13.62
C LEU A 70 4.94 47.45 14.70
N HIS A 71 3.62 47.41 14.51
CA HIS A 71 2.64 48.01 15.44
C HIS A 71 2.23 47.08 16.59
N HIS A 72 2.43 45.77 16.46
CA HIS A 72 2.03 44.78 17.45
C HIS A 72 3.18 43.85 17.86
N GLU A 73 4.00 44.31 18.82
CA GLU A 73 4.94 43.49 19.63
C GLU A 73 5.81 42.47 18.86
N GLY A 74 6.12 42.74 17.58
CA GLY A 74 7.03 41.92 16.78
C GLY A 74 6.45 40.61 16.24
N GLN A 75 5.14 40.35 16.38
CA GLN A 75 4.50 39.20 15.74
C GLN A 75 3.70 39.65 14.51
N GLY A 76 4.09 39.13 13.34
CA GLY A 76 3.34 39.31 12.11
C GLY A 76 1.89 38.80 12.26
N PHE A 77 0.98 39.39 11.48
CA PHE A 77 -0.42 39.01 11.38
C PHE A 77 -0.60 37.51 11.12
N PHE A 78 0.20 36.93 10.22
CA PHE A 78 0.13 35.49 9.92
C PHE A 78 0.52 34.62 11.10
N THR A 79 1.57 34.99 11.83
CA THR A 79 2.03 34.24 13.00
C THR A 79 0.92 34.14 14.04
N ARG A 80 0.20 35.24 14.28
CA ARG A 80 -0.93 35.26 15.22
C ARG A 80 -2.12 34.44 14.74
N ILE A 81 -2.45 34.49 13.45
CA ILE A 81 -3.51 33.64 12.89
C ILE A 81 -3.15 32.17 13.05
N ILE A 82 -1.92 31.81 12.71
CA ILE A 82 -1.42 30.44 12.84
C ILE A 82 -1.45 30.03 14.31
N GLU A 83 -1.03 30.89 15.23
CA GLU A 83 -1.09 30.64 16.68
C GLU A 83 -2.53 30.47 17.16
N TYR A 84 -3.46 31.31 16.71
CA TYR A 84 -4.88 31.19 17.03
C TYR A 84 -5.47 29.84 16.59
N PHE A 85 -5.15 29.41 15.36
CA PHE A 85 -5.59 28.09 14.86
C PHE A 85 -4.83 26.93 15.53
N LYS A 86 -3.62 27.17 16.03
CA LYS A 86 -2.80 26.17 16.71
C LYS A 86 -3.17 26.15 18.19
N ASN A 87 -4.26 25.46 18.51
CA ASN A 87 -4.66 25.22 19.90
C ASN A 87 -3.52 24.51 20.67
N LYS A 88 -2.82 25.27 21.52
CA LYS A 88 -1.54 24.88 22.15
C LYS A 88 -1.70 23.65 23.05
N ASP A 89 -2.85 23.53 23.70
CA ASP A 89 -3.14 22.48 24.68
C ASP A 89 -3.30 21.11 24.00
N ASN A 90 -3.92 21.06 22.83
CA ASN A 90 -4.07 19.81 22.09
C ASN A 90 -2.73 19.28 21.57
N TYR A 91 -1.78 20.15 21.23
CA TYR A 91 -0.50 19.72 20.66
C TYR A 91 0.40 19.07 21.71
N THR A 92 0.43 19.61 22.93
CA THR A 92 1.24 19.04 24.02
C THR A 92 0.72 17.67 24.43
N GLU A 93 -0.60 17.50 24.52
CA GLU A 93 -1.23 16.21 24.82
C GLU A 93 -0.91 15.15 23.77
N ILE A 94 -1.08 15.48 22.48
CA ILE A 94 -0.73 14.57 21.37
C ILE A 94 0.75 14.20 21.42
N HIS A 95 1.62 15.17 21.73
CA HIS A 95 3.06 14.93 21.81
C HIS A 95 3.40 14.00 22.98
N ILE A 96 2.83 14.23 24.16
CA ILE A 96 3.00 13.36 25.33
C ILE A 96 2.49 11.95 25.05
N GLU A 97 1.33 11.81 24.40
CA GLU A 97 0.79 10.51 24.02
C GLU A 97 1.71 9.78 23.04
N SER A 98 2.27 10.49 22.06
CA SER A 98 3.23 9.92 21.10
C SER A 98 4.51 9.44 21.77
N LEU A 99 5.06 10.23 22.70
CA LEU A 99 6.24 9.86 23.48
C LEU A 99 5.97 8.65 24.37
N LYS A 100 4.78 8.59 24.98
CA LYS A 100 4.35 7.44 25.79
C LYS A 100 4.29 6.16 24.94
N LYS A 101 3.67 6.21 23.76
CA LYS A 101 3.61 5.07 22.83
C LYS A 101 4.99 4.59 22.41
N ILE A 102 5.91 5.51 22.10
CA ILE A 102 7.29 5.16 21.76
C ILE A 102 7.98 4.48 22.94
N SER A 103 7.78 4.99 24.16
CA SER A 103 8.35 4.40 25.37
C SER A 103 7.81 2.99 25.65
N GLU A 104 6.51 2.76 25.41
CA GLU A 104 5.87 1.45 25.58
C GLU A 104 6.39 0.45 24.55
N LEU A 105 6.54 0.87 23.29
CA LEU A 105 7.11 0.04 22.23
C LEU A 105 8.58 -0.31 22.52
N ALA A 106 9.37 0.65 23.00
CA ALA A 106 10.75 0.41 23.40
C ALA A 106 10.84 -0.62 24.55
N LYS A 107 9.96 -0.52 25.55
CA LYS A 107 9.85 -1.52 26.63
C LYS A 107 9.44 -2.89 26.10
N GLU A 108 8.50 -2.96 25.17
CA GLU A 108 8.09 -4.21 24.55
C GLU A 108 9.24 -4.88 23.80
N ARG A 109 10.02 -4.11 23.02
CA ARG A 109 11.19 -4.62 22.32
C ARG A 109 12.28 -5.10 23.28
N LEU A 110 12.50 -4.39 24.38
CA LEU A 110 13.45 -4.82 25.41
C LEU A 110 12.99 -6.14 26.05
N ASN A 111 11.71 -6.25 26.40
CA ASN A 111 11.13 -7.50 26.90
C ASN A 111 11.25 -8.65 25.89
N GLN A 112 11.13 -8.37 24.58
CA GLN A 112 11.34 -9.38 23.53
C GLN A 112 12.81 -9.80 23.42
N GLN A 113 13.77 -8.89 23.67
CA GLN A 113 15.20 -9.22 23.70
C GLN A 113 15.57 -10.06 24.91
N ASP A 114 15.03 -9.72 26.09
CA ASP A 114 15.29 -10.43 27.35
C ASP A 114 14.53 -11.76 27.43
N SER A 115 13.40 -11.88 26.72
CA SER A 115 12.72 -13.16 26.57
C SER A 115 13.64 -14.12 25.81
N LYS A 116 14.16 -15.13 26.52
CA LYS A 116 14.90 -16.23 25.89
C LYS A 116 14.03 -16.77 24.76
N ARG A 117 14.52 -16.68 23.51
CA ARG A 117 13.85 -17.31 22.37
C ARG A 117 13.59 -18.76 22.76
N ILE A 118 12.34 -19.20 22.63
CA ILE A 118 11.99 -20.61 22.82
C ILE A 118 12.99 -21.40 21.97
N PRO A 119 13.73 -22.37 22.55
CA PRO A 119 14.70 -23.13 21.79
C PRO A 119 13.97 -23.75 20.60
N ILE A 120 14.30 -23.30 19.39
CA ILE A 120 13.79 -23.90 18.17
C ILE A 120 14.48 -25.25 18.07
N TYR A 121 13.79 -26.32 18.46
CA TYR A 121 14.26 -27.68 18.24
C TYR A 121 14.37 -27.90 16.74
N ARG A 122 15.56 -27.67 16.19
CA ARG A 122 15.86 -28.06 14.82
C ARG A 122 15.87 -29.58 14.79
N LEU A 123 14.95 -30.17 14.05
CA LEU A 123 15.03 -31.58 13.74
C LEU A 123 16.39 -31.82 13.07
N LYS A 124 17.15 -32.81 13.57
CA LYS A 124 18.46 -33.15 13.01
C LYS A 124 18.38 -33.51 11.52
N PHE A 125 17.20 -33.99 11.08
CA PHE A 125 16.92 -34.42 9.72
C PHE A 125 15.53 -33.93 9.28
N PRO A 126 15.38 -32.66 8.85
CA PRO A 126 14.08 -32.14 8.37
C PRO A 126 13.62 -32.83 7.08
N GLU A 127 14.55 -33.41 6.34
CA GLU A 127 14.30 -34.11 5.08
C GLU A 127 13.50 -35.42 5.26
N GLN A 128 13.54 -36.04 6.43
CA GLN A 128 12.77 -37.26 6.71
C GLN A 128 11.25 -37.02 6.67
N LEU A 129 10.79 -35.80 6.98
CA LEU A 129 9.37 -35.44 6.85
C LEU A 129 8.93 -35.37 5.39
N ASN A 130 9.84 -35.07 4.47
CA ASN A 130 9.55 -34.97 3.05
C ASN A 130 9.69 -36.31 2.31
N GLN A 131 10.34 -37.32 2.90
CA GLN A 131 10.53 -38.64 2.28
C GLN A 131 9.24 -39.48 2.25
N GLY A 132 8.29 -39.24 3.16
CA GLY A 132 6.98 -39.91 3.16
C GLY A 132 5.89 -39.18 2.37
N SER A 133 6.19 -38.01 1.80
CA SER A 133 5.21 -37.23 1.05
C SER A 133 5.03 -37.80 -0.35
N SER A 134 3.79 -38.15 -0.69
CA SER A 134 3.41 -38.57 -2.04
C SER A 134 3.65 -37.50 -3.12
N TYR A 135 3.94 -36.26 -2.71
CA TYR A 135 4.25 -35.15 -3.61
C TYR A 135 5.76 -34.94 -3.84
N ASN A 136 6.62 -35.68 -3.14
CA ASN A 136 8.07 -35.56 -3.26
C ASN A 136 8.67 -36.76 -4.01
N LEU A 137 8.06 -37.08 -5.15
CA LEU A 137 8.54 -38.12 -6.05
C LEU A 137 9.75 -37.56 -6.81
N ILE A 138 10.88 -38.26 -6.72
CA ILE A 138 12.08 -37.90 -7.48
C ILE A 138 11.80 -38.28 -8.94
N PRO A 139 11.88 -37.34 -9.89
CA PRO A 139 11.66 -37.68 -11.30
C PRO A 139 12.68 -38.73 -11.74
N GLY A 140 12.18 -39.88 -12.20
CA GLY A 140 13.01 -41.03 -12.62
C GLY A 140 13.05 -42.22 -11.65
N THR A 141 12.44 -42.15 -10.47
CA THR A 141 12.27 -43.32 -9.58
C THR A 141 10.95 -44.08 -9.77
N GLU A 142 10.02 -43.53 -10.55
CA GLU A 142 8.78 -44.22 -10.87
C GLU A 142 8.99 -45.22 -12.01
N ILE A 143 8.64 -46.48 -11.74
CA ILE A 143 8.55 -47.52 -12.76
C ILE A 143 7.10 -47.54 -13.21
N ASP A 144 6.85 -47.19 -14.47
CA ASP A 144 5.52 -47.29 -15.06
C ASP A 144 5.12 -48.77 -15.20
N LEU A 145 4.21 -49.20 -14.34
CA LEU A 145 3.69 -50.57 -14.33
C LEU A 145 2.45 -50.74 -15.23
N SER A 146 1.98 -49.68 -15.89
CA SER A 146 0.76 -49.73 -16.71
C SER A 146 0.87 -50.65 -17.93
N GLN A 147 2.10 -50.97 -18.36
CA GLN A 147 2.37 -51.83 -19.51
C GLN A 147 2.59 -53.30 -19.14
N TYR A 148 2.54 -53.66 -17.86
CA TYR A 148 2.72 -55.04 -17.42
C TYR A 148 1.37 -55.72 -17.18
N ASP A 149 1.08 -56.76 -17.98
CA ASP A 149 -0.01 -57.68 -17.69
C ASP A 149 0.39 -58.56 -16.50
N ILE A 150 -0.14 -58.23 -15.33
CA ILE A 150 0.02 -59.07 -14.14
C ILE A 150 -0.79 -60.34 -14.39
N LYS A 151 -0.09 -61.46 -14.58
CA LYS A 151 -0.73 -62.77 -14.69
C LYS A 151 -1.44 -63.08 -13.38
N THR A 152 -2.77 -63.03 -13.39
CA THR A 152 -3.56 -63.43 -12.23
C THR A 152 -3.82 -64.93 -12.31
N ASP A 153 -3.79 -65.63 -11.18
CA ASP A 153 -3.99 -67.09 -11.13
C ASP A 153 -5.34 -67.55 -11.73
N ILE A 154 -6.25 -66.60 -11.98
CA ILE A 154 -7.57 -66.81 -12.58
C ILE A 154 -7.46 -67.23 -14.07
N ASP A 155 -6.44 -66.77 -14.79
CA ASP A 155 -6.30 -67.03 -16.24
C ASP A 155 -5.83 -68.46 -16.57
N ASN A 156 -5.34 -69.23 -15.58
CA ASN A 156 -4.85 -70.59 -15.79
C ASN A 156 -5.97 -71.65 -15.85
N ASN A 157 -7.21 -71.33 -15.47
CA ASN A 157 -8.31 -72.31 -15.39
C ASN A 157 -9.14 -72.47 -16.68
N ASN A 158 -8.93 -71.64 -17.70
CA ASN A 158 -9.73 -71.66 -18.93
C ASN A 158 -9.08 -72.37 -20.14
N SER A 159 -7.93 -73.02 -19.96
CA SER A 159 -7.31 -73.85 -21.01
C SER A 159 -7.53 -75.34 -20.74
N SER A 160 -8.75 -75.82 -20.97
CA SER A 160 -9.07 -77.25 -21.04
C SER A 160 -9.20 -77.71 -22.50
N PRO A 161 -8.89 -78.99 -22.81
CA PRO A 161 -8.47 -79.43 -24.13
C PRO A 161 -9.65 -79.71 -25.07
N GLN A 162 -9.50 -79.34 -26.36
CA GLN A 162 -10.37 -79.86 -27.42
C GLN A 162 -10.11 -81.37 -27.59
N SER A 163 -11.13 -82.17 -27.28
CA SER A 163 -11.22 -83.58 -27.64
C SER A 163 -11.98 -83.74 -28.95
N SER A 164 -11.35 -84.36 -29.96
CA SER A 164 -11.89 -85.28 -30.99
C SER A 164 -10.81 -85.56 -32.03
#